data_AF-E4SHV4-F1
#
_entry.id   AF-E4SHV4-F1
#
_cell.length_a   1.000
_cell.length_b   1.000
_cell.length_c   1.000
_cell.angle_alpha   90.00
_cell.angle_beta   90.00
_cell.angle_gamma   90.00
#
_symmetry.space_group_name_H-M   'P 1'
#
loop_
_entity.id
_entity.type
_entity.pdbx_description
1 polymer ?
#
loop_
_entity_poly.entity_id
_entity_poly.type
_entity_poly.pdbx_seq_one_letter_code
_entity_poly.pdbx_strand_id
1 'polypeptide(L)'
;MQKQKANQYNDEQNNRENKIWGDFVIEKMNLLLDKEKDRDGLLFYETAEEIGKMLVGKITMTQIRKVFSEIQKKSKIKNKINPKQEVKRIEMIMAYTVGRFRSDKNKNDWQSFFKVVKKAGDMVIQNKWTFDDYKNFFEAIIAYYRYHGGREQ
;
A
#
# COMPACT_ATOMS: atom_id res chain seq x y z
N MET A 1 37.05 19.48 -11.38
CA MET A 1 36.06 19.67 -10.29
C MET A 1 34.62 19.90 -10.76
N GLN A 2 34.35 20.39 -11.98
CA GLN A 2 32.95 20.63 -12.44
C GLN A 2 32.20 19.37 -12.92
N LYS A 3 32.89 18.35 -13.48
CA LYS A 3 32.24 17.09 -13.95
C LYS A 3 31.70 16.18 -12.83
N GLN A 4 32.28 16.22 -11.63
CA GLN A 4 31.83 15.41 -10.48
C GLN A 4 30.52 15.94 -9.88
N LYS A 5 30.32 17.26 -9.85
CA LYS A 5 29.08 17.87 -9.34
C LYS A 5 27.87 17.63 -10.26
N ALA A 6 28.08 17.57 -11.58
CA ALA A 6 27.02 17.29 -12.54
C ALA A 6 26.51 15.85 -12.49
N ASN A 7 27.40 14.87 -12.24
CA ASN A 7 27.00 13.47 -12.03
C ASN A 7 26.25 13.28 -10.70
N GLN A 8 26.69 13.91 -9.62
CA GLN A 8 25.98 13.85 -8.33
C GLN A 8 24.56 14.46 -8.42
N TYR A 9 24.39 15.56 -9.15
CA TYR A 9 23.07 16.20 -9.32
C TYR A 9 22.11 15.32 -10.14
N ASN A 10 22.62 14.68 -11.20
CA ASN A 10 21.83 13.75 -12.02
C ASN A 10 21.52 12.44 -11.28
N ASP A 11 22.43 11.93 -10.45
CA ASP A 11 22.18 10.76 -9.61
C ASP A 11 21.19 11.07 -8.49
N GLU A 12 21.23 12.26 -7.89
CA GLU A 12 20.25 12.71 -6.89
C GLU A 12 18.86 12.98 -7.50
N GLN A 13 18.79 13.54 -8.72
CA GLN A 13 17.52 13.69 -9.42
C GLN A 13 16.96 12.34 -9.90
N ASN A 14 17.78 11.44 -10.42
CA ASN A 14 17.36 10.07 -10.75
C ASN A 14 16.94 9.26 -9.52
N ASN A 15 17.51 9.52 -8.34
CA ASN A 15 17.07 8.92 -7.07
C ASN A 15 15.75 9.53 -6.55
N ARG A 16 15.51 10.84 -6.79
CA ARG A 16 14.23 11.48 -6.49
C ARG A 16 13.13 11.02 -7.46
N GLU A 17 13.46 10.82 -8.73
CA GLU A 17 12.54 10.32 -9.77
C GLU A 17 12.27 8.80 -9.66
N ASN A 18 13.20 8.02 -9.11
CA ASN A 18 12.98 6.61 -8.76
C ASN A 18 12.40 6.38 -7.35
N LYS A 19 11.97 7.44 -6.65
CA LYS A 19 11.26 7.28 -5.37
C LYS A 19 9.89 6.64 -5.65
N ILE A 20 9.85 5.32 -5.49
CA ILE A 20 8.65 4.48 -5.44
C ILE A 20 7.55 5.24 -4.68
N TRP A 21 6.38 5.50 -5.30
CA TRP A 21 5.33 6.35 -4.73
C TRP A 21 4.86 5.90 -3.34
N GLY A 22 5.06 4.61 -3.03
CA GLY A 22 4.81 4.05 -1.71
C GLY A 22 5.58 4.76 -0.59
N ASP A 23 6.79 5.26 -0.81
CA ASP A 23 7.56 5.93 0.25
C ASP A 23 6.91 7.23 0.71
N PHE A 24 6.35 8.01 -0.23
CA PHE A 24 5.60 9.22 0.08
C PHE A 24 4.32 8.90 0.87
N VAL A 25 3.63 7.83 0.51
CA VAL A 25 2.45 7.37 1.24
C VAL A 25 2.83 6.90 2.65
N ILE A 26 3.97 6.21 2.84
CA ILE A 26 4.40 5.76 4.16
C ILE A 26 4.65 6.93 5.12
N GLU A 27 5.23 8.03 4.62
CA GLU A 27 5.43 9.25 5.43
C GLU A 27 4.10 9.78 5.97
N LYS A 28 3.04 9.81 5.15
CA LYS A 28 1.68 10.17 5.60
C LYS A 28 1.06 9.13 6.53
N MET A 29 1.22 7.84 6.24
CA MET A 29 0.71 6.77 7.11
C MET A 29 1.35 6.78 8.50
N ASN A 30 2.53 7.36 8.68
CA ASN A 30 3.12 7.55 10.01
C ASN A 30 2.32 8.55 10.86
N LEU A 31 1.57 9.48 10.24
CA LEU A 31 0.74 10.45 10.94
C LEU A 31 -0.58 9.84 11.46
N LEU A 32 -1.05 8.75 10.83
CA LEU A 32 -2.20 7.94 11.31
C LEU A 32 -1.98 7.32 12.70
N LEU A 33 -0.76 7.36 13.22
CA LEU A 33 -0.39 6.80 14.51
C LEU A 33 -0.77 7.67 15.70
N ASP A 34 -1.05 8.94 15.44
CA ASP A 34 -1.26 9.95 16.45
C ASP A 34 -2.77 10.19 16.58
N LYS A 35 -3.38 9.62 17.63
CA LYS A 35 -4.82 9.74 17.89
C LYS A 35 -5.26 11.19 18.11
N GLU A 36 -4.36 12.11 18.42
CA GLU A 36 -4.69 13.53 18.50
C GLU A 36 -4.76 14.17 17.11
N LYS A 37 -4.03 13.64 16.12
CA LYS A 37 -4.01 14.13 14.74
C LYS A 37 -5.05 13.51 13.82
N ASP A 38 -5.56 12.31 14.15
CA ASP A 38 -6.63 11.64 13.40
C ASP A 38 -7.87 11.42 14.27
N ARG A 39 -8.27 12.46 15.00
CA ARG A 39 -9.35 12.38 15.99
C ARG A 39 -10.71 12.01 15.37
N ASP A 40 -10.93 12.44 14.13
CA ASP A 40 -12.19 12.26 13.39
C ASP A 40 -12.10 11.14 12.32
N GLY A 41 -10.96 10.43 12.21
CA GLY A 41 -10.73 9.41 11.19
C GLY A 41 -10.60 9.96 9.76
N LEU A 42 -10.48 11.28 9.60
CA LEU A 42 -10.40 11.93 8.29
C LEU A 42 -9.11 11.54 7.56
N LEU A 43 -7.99 11.47 8.27
CA LEU A 43 -6.69 11.18 7.67
C LEU A 43 -6.64 9.74 7.13
N PHE A 44 -7.35 8.81 7.77
CA PHE A 44 -7.51 7.44 7.30
C PHE A 44 -8.12 7.39 5.89
N TYR A 45 -9.23 8.09 5.69
CA TYR A 45 -9.94 8.09 4.41
C TYR A 45 -9.23 8.92 3.35
N GLU A 46 -8.63 10.07 3.70
CA GLU A 46 -7.81 10.86 2.78
C GLU A 46 -6.60 10.07 2.27
N THR A 47 -5.93 9.33 3.17
CA THR A 47 -4.81 8.49 2.79
C THR A 47 -5.27 7.34 1.87
N ALA A 48 -6.40 6.71 2.18
CA ALA A 48 -6.98 5.67 1.34
C ALA A 48 -7.39 6.20 -0.06
N GLU A 49 -7.95 7.42 -0.11
CA GLU A 49 -8.31 8.09 -1.37
C GLU A 49 -7.10 8.34 -2.24
N GLU A 50 -6.05 8.92 -1.67
CA GLU A 50 -4.82 9.22 -2.38
C GLU A 50 -4.17 7.96 -2.96
N ILE A 51 -4.11 6.87 -2.18
CA ILE A 51 -3.61 5.58 -2.66
C ILE A 51 -4.51 5.06 -3.80
N GLY A 52 -5.83 5.09 -3.62
CA GLY A 52 -6.79 4.66 -4.63
C GLY A 52 -6.59 5.39 -5.95
N LYS A 53 -6.45 6.72 -5.89
CA LYS A 53 -6.14 7.59 -7.03
C LYS A 53 -4.80 7.24 -7.67
N MET A 54 -3.75 7.04 -6.88
CA MET A 54 -2.41 6.71 -7.39
C MET A 54 -2.38 5.39 -8.13
N LEU A 55 -3.18 4.40 -7.72
CA LEU A 55 -3.20 3.08 -8.33
C LEU A 55 -3.85 3.06 -9.71
N VAL A 56 -4.70 4.04 -10.03
CA VAL A 56 -5.34 4.15 -11.36
C VAL A 56 -4.26 4.27 -12.44
N GLY A 57 -4.35 3.41 -13.47
CA GLY A 57 -3.38 3.34 -14.56
C GLY A 57 -2.05 2.64 -14.24
N LYS A 58 -1.82 2.26 -12.97
CA LYS A 58 -0.64 1.51 -12.52
C LYS A 58 -0.95 0.02 -12.32
N ILE A 59 -2.06 -0.27 -11.65
CA ILE A 59 -2.53 -1.64 -11.37
C ILE A 59 -3.97 -1.76 -11.85
N THR A 60 -4.33 -2.88 -12.49
CA THR A 60 -5.70 -3.09 -12.96
C THR A 60 -6.65 -3.45 -11.82
N MET A 61 -7.95 -3.18 -11.98
CA MET A 61 -8.97 -3.58 -11.00
C MET A 61 -8.96 -5.09 -10.74
N THR A 62 -8.78 -5.90 -11.77
CA THR A 62 -8.72 -7.37 -11.64
C THR A 62 -7.54 -7.81 -10.79
N GLN A 63 -6.40 -7.15 -10.95
CA GLN A 63 -5.20 -7.40 -10.17
C GLN A 63 -5.35 -6.97 -8.71
N ILE A 64 -5.88 -5.76 -8.48
CA ILE A 64 -6.03 -5.20 -7.13
C ILE A 64 -7.05 -6.02 -6.32
N ARG A 65 -8.17 -6.44 -6.93
CA ARG A 65 -9.19 -7.29 -6.30
C ARG A 65 -8.67 -8.65 -5.89
N LYS A 66 -7.71 -9.25 -6.62
CA LYS A 66 -7.13 -10.53 -6.21
C LYS A 66 -6.45 -10.40 -4.84
N VAL A 67 -5.68 -9.33 -4.65
CA VAL A 67 -5.04 -9.04 -3.35
C VAL A 67 -6.08 -8.79 -2.28
N PHE A 68 -7.07 -7.95 -2.55
CA PHE A 68 -8.10 -7.62 -1.57
C PHE A 68 -8.99 -8.79 -1.22
N SER A 69 -9.25 -9.69 -2.16
CA SER A 69 -9.94 -10.94 -1.88
C SER A 69 -9.15 -11.79 -0.90
N GLU A 70 -7.81 -11.82 -0.97
CA GLU A 70 -6.98 -12.51 0.02
C GLU A 70 -7.02 -11.86 1.41
N ILE A 71 -7.13 -10.52 1.46
CA ILE A 71 -7.27 -9.73 2.70
C ILE A 71 -8.65 -9.96 3.34
N GLN A 72 -9.69 -10.03 2.51
CA GLN A 72 -11.09 -10.22 2.91
C GLN A 72 -11.42 -11.65 3.33
N LYS A 73 -10.62 -12.64 2.90
CA LYS A 73 -10.80 -14.02 3.33
C LYS A 73 -10.75 -14.09 4.85
N LYS A 74 -11.90 -14.37 5.45
CA LYS A 74 -11.98 -14.85 6.83
C LYS A 74 -11.23 -16.18 6.89
N SER A 75 -10.30 -16.34 7.83
CA SER A 75 -9.73 -17.66 8.07
C SER A 75 -10.87 -18.65 8.34
N LYS A 76 -10.83 -19.80 7.65
CA LYS A 76 -11.87 -20.83 7.73
C LYS A 76 -11.98 -21.44 9.13
N ILE A 77 -11.05 -21.12 10.03
CA ILE A 77 -11.05 -21.56 11.42
C ILE A 77 -11.86 -20.54 12.22
N LYS A 78 -13.16 -20.82 12.35
CA LYS A 78 -14.19 -19.92 12.90
C LYS A 78 -13.89 -19.26 14.26
N ASN A 79 -12.89 -19.69 15.03
CA ASN A 79 -12.69 -19.21 16.41
C ASN A 79 -11.26 -18.84 16.84
N LYS A 80 -10.24 -18.82 15.95
CA LYS A 80 -8.88 -18.34 16.30
C LYS A 80 -8.17 -17.76 15.08
N ILE A 81 -8.60 -16.59 14.64
CA ILE A 81 -7.81 -15.80 13.69
C ILE A 81 -6.81 -15.00 14.53
N ASN A 82 -5.51 -15.28 14.38
CA ASN A 82 -4.48 -14.40 14.91
C ASN A 82 -4.23 -13.29 13.87
N PRO A 83 -4.61 -12.02 14.15
CA PRO A 83 -4.43 -10.92 13.21
C PRO A 83 -3.01 -10.79 12.64
N LYS A 84 -2.01 -11.02 13.49
CA LYS A 84 -0.59 -10.88 13.12
C LYS A 84 -0.18 -11.98 12.14
N GLN A 85 -0.67 -13.20 12.32
CA GLN A 85 -0.39 -14.31 11.40
C GLN A 85 -1.06 -14.07 10.03
N GLU A 86 -2.29 -13.59 9.99
CA GLU A 86 -2.97 -13.27 8.72
C GLU A 86 -2.26 -12.15 7.96
N VAL A 87 -1.85 -11.08 8.65
CA VAL A 87 -1.05 -10.01 8.05
C VAL A 87 0.24 -10.55 7.44
N LYS A 88 0.98 -11.42 8.15
CA LYS A 88 2.19 -12.04 7.60
C LYS A 88 1.90 -12.95 6.41
N ARG A 89 0.77 -13.68 6.40
CA ARG A 89 0.33 -14.46 5.24
C ARG A 89 0.11 -13.57 4.01
N ILE A 90 -0.57 -12.44 4.20
CA ILE A 90 -0.84 -11.47 3.13
C ILE A 90 0.46 -10.84 2.62
N GLU A 91 1.37 -10.45 3.52
CA GLU A 91 2.70 -9.94 3.15
C GLU A 91 3.47 -10.93 2.26
N MET A 92 3.47 -12.23 2.60
CA MET A 92 4.12 -13.27 1.80
C MET A 92 3.52 -13.42 0.40
N ILE A 93 2.18 -13.42 0.29
CA ILE A 93 1.47 -13.48 -1.00
C ILE A 93 1.80 -12.26 -1.87
N MET A 94 1.88 -11.09 -1.26
CA MET A 94 2.24 -9.85 -1.94
C MET A 94 3.69 -9.86 -2.41
N ALA A 95 4.63 -10.28 -1.56
CA ALA A 95 6.04 -10.39 -1.93
C ALA A 95 6.24 -11.33 -3.13
N TYR A 96 5.55 -12.48 -3.14
CA TYR A 96 5.54 -13.38 -4.28
C TYR A 96 4.94 -12.74 -5.54
N THR A 97 3.83 -12.01 -5.39
CA THR A 97 3.17 -11.30 -6.50
C THR A 97 4.08 -10.25 -7.13
N VAL A 98 4.75 -9.44 -6.30
CA VAL A 98 5.76 -8.47 -6.73
C VAL A 98 6.91 -9.16 -7.48
N GLY A 99 7.43 -10.26 -6.92
CA GLY A 99 8.58 -10.99 -7.47
C GLY A 99 8.33 -11.65 -8.83
N ARG A 100 7.07 -11.84 -9.23
CA ARG A 100 6.71 -12.44 -10.53
C ARG A 100 6.79 -11.47 -11.71
N PHE A 101 6.80 -10.17 -11.47
CA PHE A 101 6.84 -9.19 -12.57
C PHE A 101 8.24 -9.09 -13.17
N ARG A 102 8.32 -9.28 -14.49
CA ARG A 102 9.57 -9.20 -15.25
C ARG A 102 9.93 -7.77 -15.68
N SER A 103 8.93 -6.89 -15.87
CA SER A 103 9.16 -5.49 -16.22
C SER A 103 9.35 -4.63 -14.99
N ASP A 104 10.34 -3.75 -15.02
CA ASP A 104 10.69 -2.88 -13.89
C ASP A 104 9.55 -1.92 -13.53
N LYS A 105 8.82 -1.40 -14.53
CA LYS A 105 7.67 -0.51 -14.29
C LYS A 105 6.59 -1.18 -13.43
N ASN A 106 6.11 -2.35 -13.85
CA ASN A 106 5.06 -3.07 -13.10
C ASN A 106 5.59 -3.48 -11.73
N LYS A 107 6.84 -3.94 -11.67
CA LYS A 107 7.48 -4.33 -10.42
C LYS A 107 7.55 -3.15 -9.43
N ASN A 108 7.90 -1.94 -9.87
CA ASN A 108 7.99 -0.75 -9.03
C ASN A 108 6.62 -0.32 -8.50
N ASP A 109 5.58 -0.37 -9.32
CA ASP A 109 4.21 -0.06 -8.90
C ASP A 109 3.70 -1.05 -7.85
N TRP A 110 3.98 -2.34 -8.05
CA TRP A 110 3.66 -3.39 -7.09
C TRP A 110 4.49 -3.31 -5.82
N GLN A 111 5.77 -2.94 -5.90
CA GLN A 111 6.62 -2.68 -4.74
C GLN A 111 6.09 -1.51 -3.92
N SER A 112 5.64 -0.44 -4.58
CA SER A 112 5.00 0.71 -3.92
C SER A 112 3.77 0.28 -3.15
N PHE A 113 2.88 -0.49 -3.80
CA PHE A 113 1.68 -0.98 -3.15
C PHE A 113 1.99 -1.97 -2.01
N PHE A 114 3.01 -2.81 -2.18
CA PHE A 114 3.48 -3.70 -1.12
C PHE A 114 3.98 -2.93 0.10
N LYS A 115 4.66 -1.78 -0.07
CA LYS A 115 5.03 -0.92 1.07
C LYS A 115 3.80 -0.47 1.86
N VAL A 116 2.74 -0.04 1.18
CA VAL A 116 1.45 0.33 1.82
C VAL A 116 0.86 -0.85 2.59
N VAL A 117 0.80 -2.02 1.97
CA VAL A 117 0.29 -3.25 2.59
C VAL A 117 1.07 -3.62 3.85
N LYS A 118 2.40 -3.59 3.77
CA LYS A 118 3.29 -3.88 4.89
C LYS A 118 3.11 -2.86 6.00
N LYS A 119 3.03 -1.57 5.68
CA LYS A 119 2.87 -0.51 6.69
C LYS A 119 1.54 -0.62 7.44
N ALA A 120 0.44 -0.85 6.72
CA ALA A 120 -0.86 -1.12 7.35
C ALA A 120 -0.79 -2.39 8.23
N GLY A 121 -0.05 -3.40 7.78
CA GLY A 121 0.18 -4.63 8.53
C GLY A 121 0.96 -4.42 9.82
N ASP A 122 1.99 -3.57 9.77
CA ASP A 122 2.75 -3.15 10.95
C ASP A 122 1.85 -2.46 11.99
N MET A 123 0.83 -1.70 11.56
CA MET A 123 -0.16 -1.11 12.48
C MET A 123 -0.94 -2.18 13.24
N VAL A 124 -1.31 -3.27 12.57
CA VAL A 124 -1.98 -4.42 13.21
C VAL A 124 -1.03 -5.15 14.16
N ILE A 125 0.21 -5.38 13.75
CA ILE A 125 1.22 -6.07 14.56
C ILE A 125 1.53 -5.28 15.84
N GLN A 126 1.55 -3.96 15.75
CA GLN A 126 1.74 -3.03 16.87
C GLN A 126 0.46 -2.79 17.69
N ASN A 127 -0.64 -3.50 17.38
CA ASN A 127 -1.95 -3.38 18.02
C ASN A 127 -2.57 -1.98 17.94
N LYS A 128 -2.17 -1.18 16.94
CA LYS A 128 -2.72 0.15 16.69
C LYS A 128 -3.99 0.09 15.84
N TRP A 129 -4.02 -0.88 14.92
CA TRP A 129 -5.19 -1.24 14.14
C TRP A 129 -5.65 -2.65 14.51
N THR A 130 -6.95 -2.88 14.47
CA THR A 130 -7.52 -4.22 14.41
C THR A 130 -7.34 -4.80 13.01
N PHE A 131 -7.58 -6.11 12.87
CA PHE A 131 -7.62 -6.71 11.52
C PHE A 131 -8.78 -6.18 10.68
N ASP A 132 -9.86 -5.72 11.32
CA ASP A 132 -11.00 -5.14 10.60
C ASP A 132 -10.69 -3.72 10.13
N ASP A 133 -9.96 -2.91 10.91
CA ASP A 133 -9.44 -1.61 10.43
C ASP A 133 -8.55 -1.79 9.19
N TYR A 134 -7.70 -2.82 9.21
CA TYR A 134 -6.87 -3.20 8.07
C TYR A 134 -7.73 -3.53 6.83
N LYS A 135 -8.79 -4.35 6.97
CA LYS A 135 -9.72 -4.63 5.87
C LYS A 135 -10.43 -3.37 5.36
N ASN A 136 -10.99 -2.58 6.29
CA ASN A 136 -11.73 -1.37 5.97
C ASN A 136 -10.86 -0.36 5.22
N PHE A 137 -9.58 -0.25 5.56
CA PHE A 137 -8.62 0.61 4.88
C PHE A 137 -8.48 0.22 3.40
N PHE A 138 -8.38 -1.08 3.13
CA PHE A 138 -8.26 -1.57 1.78
C PHE A 138 -9.58 -1.52 0.99
N GLU A 139 -10.72 -1.71 1.65
CA GLU A 139 -12.03 -1.45 1.04
C GLU A 139 -12.16 0.01 0.61
N ALA A 140 -11.74 0.96 1.46
CA ALA A 140 -11.71 2.38 1.11
C ALA A 140 -10.81 2.65 -0.11
N ILE A 141 -9.61 2.06 -0.16
CA ILE A 141 -8.72 2.17 -1.33
C ILE A 141 -9.41 1.69 -2.62
N ILE A 142 -10.12 0.56 -2.59
CA ILE A 142 -10.88 0.06 -3.76
C ILE A 142 -11.98 1.05 -4.15
N ALA A 143 -12.74 1.54 -3.17
CA ALA A 143 -13.84 2.46 -3.40
C ALA A 143 -13.33 3.72 -4.12
N TYR A 144 -12.24 4.32 -3.62
CA TYR A 144 -11.64 5.50 -4.22
C TYR A 144 -10.94 5.23 -5.55
N TYR A 145 -10.29 4.07 -5.72
CA TYR A 145 -9.77 3.65 -7.02
C TYR A 145 -10.89 3.63 -8.07
N ARG A 146 -12.06 3.08 -7.72
CA ARG A 146 -13.22 3.04 -8.61
C ARG A 146 -13.80 4.44 -8.85
N TYR A 147 -13.90 5.26 -7.81
CA TYR A 147 -14.34 6.65 -7.89
C TYR A 147 -13.49 7.47 -8.87
N HIS A 148 -12.17 7.30 -8.84
CA HIS A 148 -11.24 8.00 -9.75
C HIS A 148 -11.10 7.36 -11.14
N GLY A 149 -12.06 6.52 -11.55
CA GLY A 149 -12.15 6.02 -12.93
C GLY A 149 -11.38 4.72 -13.19
N GLY A 150 -10.95 4.01 -12.15
CA GLY A 150 -10.45 2.65 -12.27
C GLY A 150 -11.52 1.69 -12.78
N ARG A 151 -11.38 1.23 -14.04
CA ARG A 151 -12.35 0.34 -14.70
C ARG A 151 -11.99 -1.14 -14.55
N GLU A 152 -13.00 -1.99 -14.67
CA GLU A 152 -12.79 -3.41 -14.93
C GLU A 152 -12.14 -3.57 -16.30
N GLN A 153 -10.94 -4.17 -16.31
CA GLN A 153 -10.25 -4.68 -17.50
C GLN A 153 -9.95 -6.15 -17.26
#